data_AF-A0A2V9QA23-F1
#
_entry.id   AF-A0A2V9QA23-F1
#
_cell.length_a   1.000
_cell.length_b   1.000
_cell.length_c   1.000
_cell.angle_alpha   90.00
_cell.angle_beta   90.00
_cell.angle_gamma   90.00
#
_symmetry.space_group_name_H-M   'P 1'
#
loop_
_entity.id
_entity.type
_entity.pdbx_description
1 polymer ?
#
loop_
_entity_poly.entity_id
_entity_poly.type
_entity_poly.pdbx_seq_one_letter_code
_entity_poly.pdbx_strand_id
1 'polypeptide(L)'
;MSLNASDVTSLSKALSCWEYAEYIFATLVAVACAGEYVAEFTNWFTGGVKERKDRLAKRSTLLLVAALAFELVCLVRTNSLSEQLIGSLSDKAENADQKAQSAIDKSGIAESNATAAIGKGNEALDKVGAAKQAADRAKDEADILLRRAEELRKQVVALSPRNLTVEQQGQIAQSLKRVGGAHPTVIESYGMDGEGTALATQLIRTFEATGGGTPGDGRADKIVSGGFEWGISIRGPEYEMSYMTVLRDALVNIGRLEKASVNGPTTQATAQMSGRAAISGVAQIGGGGQLVRPPIPTSGPVYVLVGIRPPPVLPKSGKQ
;
A
#
# COMPACT_ATOMS: atom_id res chain seq x y z
N MET A 1 53.30 -34.54 20.49
CA MET A 1 52.31 -35.63 20.58
C MET A 1 51.44 -35.28 21.77
N SER A 2 50.29 -34.65 21.54
CA SER A 2 49.48 -34.10 22.63
C SER A 2 48.82 -35.23 23.41
N LEU A 3 49.14 -35.33 24.70
CA LEU A 3 48.57 -36.31 25.60
C LEU A 3 47.09 -35.98 25.82
N ASN A 4 46.22 -36.98 25.70
CA ASN A 4 44.80 -36.78 25.98
C ASN A 4 44.56 -36.65 27.49
N ALA A 5 43.37 -36.19 27.89
CA ALA A 5 43.05 -36.00 29.30
C ALA A 5 43.26 -37.29 30.14
N SER A 6 42.97 -38.45 29.56
CA SER A 6 43.25 -39.77 30.16
C SER A 6 44.73 -40.01 30.41
N ASP A 7 45.57 -39.57 29.48
CA ASP A 7 47.01 -39.80 29.51
C ASP A 7 47.64 -38.91 30.58
N VAL A 8 47.19 -37.65 30.70
CA VAL A 8 47.57 -36.72 31.77
C VAL A 8 47.20 -37.27 33.15
N THR A 9 46.00 -37.85 33.30
CA THR A 9 45.58 -38.49 34.55
C THR A 9 46.43 -39.73 34.86
N SER A 10 46.77 -40.52 33.85
CA SER A 10 47.64 -41.69 34.03
C SER A 10 49.07 -41.29 34.43
N LEU A 11 49.59 -40.21 33.84
CA LEU A 11 50.91 -39.65 34.12
C LEU A 11 50.98 -39.11 35.55
N SER A 12 49.96 -38.35 35.97
CA SER A 12 49.84 -37.82 37.33
C SER A 12 49.75 -38.93 38.37
N LYS A 13 49.01 -40.02 38.08
CA LYS A 13 48.93 -41.19 38.96
C LYS A 13 50.27 -41.93 39.04
N ALA A 14 50.99 -42.05 37.91
CA ALA A 14 52.32 -42.64 37.89
C ALA A 14 53.32 -41.78 38.69
N LEU A 15 53.28 -40.45 38.55
CA LEU A 15 54.09 -39.51 39.32
C LEU A 15 53.87 -39.71 40.82
N SER A 16 52.61 -39.73 41.26
CA SER A 16 52.26 -39.94 42.68
C SER A 16 52.73 -41.30 43.22
N CYS A 17 52.74 -42.34 42.37
CA CYS A 17 53.27 -43.65 42.75
C CYS A 17 54.80 -43.64 42.92
N TRP A 18 55.53 -42.94 42.05
CA TRP A 18 56.99 -42.80 42.16
C TRP A 18 57.41 -41.91 43.33
N GLU A 19 56.67 -40.83 43.60
CA GLU A 19 56.87 -40.01 44.81
C GLU A 19 56.68 -40.86 46.08
N TYR A 20 55.65 -41.72 46.12
CA TYR A 20 55.44 -42.61 47.25
C TYR A 20 56.57 -43.65 47.41
N ALA A 21 57.07 -44.18 46.29
CA ALA A 21 58.23 -45.06 46.31
C ALA A 21 59.49 -44.35 46.82
N GLU A 22 59.72 -43.10 46.42
CA GLU A 22 60.82 -42.27 46.90
C GLU A 22 60.77 -42.11 48.43
N TYR A 23 59.61 -41.77 49.00
CA TYR A 23 59.44 -41.68 50.46
C TYR A 23 59.74 -43.01 51.17
N ILE A 24 59.34 -44.14 50.59
CA ILE A 24 59.63 -45.46 51.14
C ILE A 24 61.14 -45.74 51.12
N PHE A 25 61.80 -45.49 49.98
CA PHE A 25 63.24 -45.77 49.85
C PHE A 25 64.08 -44.82 50.70
N ALA A 26 63.73 -43.54 50.81
CA ALA A 26 64.36 -42.60 51.74
C ALA A 26 64.24 -43.09 53.20
N THR A 27 63.08 -43.64 53.58
CA THR A 27 62.87 -44.25 54.90
C THR A 27 63.77 -45.49 55.08
N LEU A 28 63.89 -46.33 54.05
CA LEU A 28 64.78 -47.50 54.08
C LEU A 28 66.25 -47.10 54.21
N VAL A 29 66.70 -46.05 53.51
CA VAL A 29 68.04 -45.47 53.67
C VAL A 29 68.25 -45.03 55.13
N ALA A 30 67.31 -44.27 55.70
CA ALA A 30 67.39 -43.83 57.09
C ALA A 30 67.47 -45.00 58.08
N VAL A 31 66.68 -46.05 57.86
CA VAL A 31 66.73 -47.29 58.67
C VAL A 31 68.04 -48.04 58.47
N ALA A 32 68.60 -48.09 57.26
CA ALA A 32 69.89 -48.71 56.97
C ALA A 32 71.05 -47.99 57.69
N CYS A 33 71.06 -46.65 57.63
CA CYS A 33 72.01 -45.81 58.37
C CYS A 33 71.91 -46.04 59.88
N ALA A 34 70.69 -46.08 60.42
CA ALA A 34 70.46 -46.36 61.84
C ALA A 34 70.90 -47.77 62.22
N GLY A 35 70.65 -48.77 61.37
CA GLY A 35 71.06 -50.16 61.58
C GLY A 35 72.58 -50.34 61.59
N GLU A 36 73.29 -49.67 60.67
CA GLU A 36 74.74 -49.61 60.64
C GLU A 36 75.29 -48.98 61.94
N TYR A 37 74.76 -47.82 62.34
CA TYR A 37 75.12 -47.15 63.59
C TYR A 37 74.88 -48.03 64.83
N VAL A 38 73.73 -48.70 64.93
CA VAL A 38 73.41 -49.60 66.06
C VAL A 38 74.33 -50.83 66.08
N ALA A 39 74.69 -51.39 64.93
CA ALA A 39 75.59 -52.53 64.82
C ALA A 39 77.01 -52.19 65.32
N GLU A 40 77.46 -50.98 65.02
CA GLU A 40 78.78 -50.47 65.40
C GLU A 40 78.83 -50.11 66.89
N PHE A 41 77.87 -49.33 67.40
CA PHE A 41 77.94 -48.74 68.74
C PHE A 41 77.23 -49.52 69.85
N THR A 42 76.36 -50.49 69.53
CA THR A 42 75.53 -51.18 70.54
C THR A 42 75.69 -52.71 70.49
N ASN A 43 76.00 -53.34 71.63
CA ASN A 43 76.11 -54.82 71.73
C ASN A 43 74.75 -55.53 71.90
N TRP A 44 73.67 -54.76 72.00
CA TRP A 44 72.33 -55.21 72.40
C TRP A 44 71.73 -56.24 71.45
N PHE A 45 71.80 -56.03 70.13
CA PHE A 45 71.16 -56.93 69.15
C PHE A 45 72.03 -58.12 68.70
N THR A 46 73.34 -58.04 68.89
CA THR A 46 74.28 -59.07 68.40
C THR A 46 74.90 -59.92 69.50
N GLY A 47 74.63 -59.60 70.77
CA GLY A 47 75.15 -60.33 71.93
C GLY A 47 76.67 -60.31 72.03
N GLY A 48 77.34 -59.33 71.42
CA GLY A 48 78.80 -59.22 71.40
C GLY A 48 79.53 -60.15 70.41
N VAL A 49 78.81 -60.95 69.60
CA VAL A 49 79.42 -61.89 68.65
C VAL A 49 79.91 -61.17 67.39
N LYS A 50 81.23 -61.08 67.18
CA LYS A 50 81.87 -60.36 66.06
C LYS A 50 81.35 -60.77 64.67
N GLU A 51 81.13 -62.07 64.44
CA GLU A 51 80.64 -62.58 63.14
C GLU A 51 79.18 -62.20 62.82
N ARG A 52 78.37 -61.90 63.84
CA ARG A 52 77.00 -61.42 63.64
C ARG A 52 76.99 -59.93 63.32
N LYS A 53 77.88 -59.15 63.95
CA LYS A 53 78.10 -57.73 63.63
C LYS A 53 78.57 -57.54 62.19
N ASP A 54 79.57 -58.29 61.74
CA ASP A 54 80.11 -58.17 60.38
C ASP A 54 79.07 -58.54 59.29
N ARG A 55 78.26 -59.58 59.55
CA ARG A 55 77.16 -59.94 58.63
C ARG A 55 76.04 -58.90 58.61
N LEU A 56 75.73 -58.28 59.75
CA LEU A 56 74.72 -57.22 59.83
C LEU A 56 75.21 -55.95 59.12
N ALA A 57 76.47 -55.56 59.35
CA ALA A 57 77.10 -54.43 58.67
C ALA A 57 77.10 -54.61 57.15
N LYS A 58 77.60 -55.75 56.63
CA LYS A 58 77.62 -56.03 55.18
C LYS A 58 76.23 -56.01 54.54
N ARG A 59 75.21 -56.52 55.24
CA ARG A 59 73.82 -56.49 54.74
C ARG A 59 73.24 -55.08 54.78
N SER A 60 73.55 -54.29 55.82
CA SER A 60 73.11 -52.90 55.95
C SER A 60 73.71 -52.03 54.86
N THR A 61 75.02 -52.13 54.62
CA THR A 61 75.71 -51.38 53.55
C THR A 61 75.17 -51.77 52.16
N LEU A 62 74.90 -53.06 51.92
CA LEU A 62 74.31 -53.50 50.66
C LEU A 62 72.87 -52.97 50.47
N LEU A 63 72.07 -52.97 51.54
CA LEU A 63 70.73 -52.38 51.53
C LEU A 63 70.80 -50.87 51.29
N LEU A 64 71.75 -50.17 51.92
CA LEU A 64 71.95 -48.73 51.74
C LEU A 64 72.33 -48.38 50.30
N VAL A 65 73.29 -49.10 49.70
CA VAL A 65 73.68 -48.89 48.29
C VAL A 65 72.51 -49.17 47.34
N ALA A 66 71.74 -50.24 47.59
CA ALA A 66 70.56 -50.56 46.79
C ALA A 66 69.47 -49.48 46.94
N ALA A 67 69.20 -49.03 48.16
CA ALA A 67 68.19 -48.02 48.44
C ALA A 67 68.55 -46.66 47.81
N LEU A 68 69.81 -46.23 47.90
CA LEU A 68 70.31 -45.02 47.23
C LEU A 68 70.24 -45.12 45.69
N ALA A 69 70.55 -46.29 45.13
CA ALA A 69 70.41 -46.51 43.68
C ALA A 69 68.94 -46.42 43.23
N PHE A 70 68.02 -46.99 44.01
CA PHE A 70 66.58 -46.88 43.74
C PHE A 70 66.06 -45.45 43.92
N GLU A 71 66.52 -44.72 44.95
CA GLU A 71 66.19 -43.31 45.16
C GLU A 71 66.58 -42.45 43.96
N LEU A 72 67.79 -42.65 43.43
CA LEU A 72 68.24 -41.95 42.22
C LEU A 72 67.38 -42.27 40.98
N VAL A 73 66.97 -43.54 40.81
CA VAL A 73 66.07 -43.94 39.72
C VAL A 73 64.69 -43.29 39.87
N CYS A 74 64.15 -43.23 41.09
CA CYS A 74 62.88 -42.54 41.37
C CYS A 74 62.99 -41.06 41.01
N LEU A 75 64.06 -40.39 41.43
CA LEU A 75 64.28 -38.96 41.18
C LEU A 75 64.34 -38.67 39.66
N VAL A 76 65.09 -39.47 38.89
CA VAL A 76 65.16 -39.31 37.42
C VAL A 76 63.80 -39.53 36.75
N ARG A 77 63.04 -40.53 37.20
CA ARG A 77 61.71 -40.82 36.64
C ARG A 77 60.70 -39.71 36.97
N THR A 78 60.70 -39.19 38.20
CA THR A 78 59.84 -38.08 38.62
C THR A 78 60.14 -36.81 37.82
N ASN A 79 61.41 -36.48 37.58
CA ASN A 79 61.80 -35.33 36.77
C ASN A 79 61.33 -35.47 35.32
N SER A 80 61.56 -36.64 34.70
CA SER A 80 61.16 -36.88 33.31
C SER A 80 59.64 -36.83 33.11
N LEU A 81 58.86 -37.38 34.06
CA LEU A 81 57.39 -37.31 34.01
C LEU A 81 56.88 -35.88 34.26
N SER A 82 57.52 -35.12 35.16
CA SER A 82 57.19 -33.72 35.40
C SER A 82 57.39 -32.85 34.16
N GLU A 83 58.50 -33.04 33.43
CA GLU A 83 58.75 -32.32 32.16
C GLU A 83 57.69 -32.64 31.11
N GLN A 84 57.29 -33.92 30.97
CA GLN A 84 56.22 -34.32 30.05
C GLN A 84 54.86 -33.72 30.45
N LEU A 85 54.55 -33.67 31.75
CA LEU A 85 53.32 -33.08 32.27
C LEU A 85 53.27 -31.57 32.01
N ILE A 86 54.36 -30.85 32.28
CA ILE A 86 54.49 -29.41 32.03
C ILE A 86 54.34 -29.12 30.54
N GLY A 87 55.01 -29.89 29.67
CA GLY A 87 54.85 -29.77 28.21
C GLY A 87 53.39 -29.96 27.77
N SER A 88 52.73 -31.00 28.27
CA SER A 88 51.31 -31.25 27.93
C SER A 88 50.36 -30.18 28.47
N LEU A 89 50.64 -29.61 29.65
CA LEU A 89 49.86 -28.50 30.21
C LEU A 89 50.07 -27.23 29.40
N SER A 90 51.31 -26.96 28.98
CA SER A 90 51.66 -25.83 28.10
C SER A 90 50.94 -25.94 26.75
N ASP A 91 51.00 -27.10 26.09
CA ASP A 91 50.27 -27.36 24.84
C ASP A 91 48.76 -27.15 25.02
N LYS A 92 48.20 -27.58 26.16
CA LYS A 92 46.76 -27.45 26.43
C LYS A 92 46.37 -26.00 26.72
N ALA A 93 47.20 -25.25 27.40
CA ALA A 93 47.02 -23.81 27.63
C ALA A 93 47.07 -23.05 26.30
N GLU A 94 48.07 -23.31 25.47
CA GLU A 94 48.19 -22.67 24.14
C GLU A 94 46.97 -22.99 23.25
N ASN A 95 46.52 -24.25 23.21
CA ASN A 95 45.32 -24.63 22.48
C ASN A 95 44.04 -23.96 23.04
N ALA A 96 43.95 -23.77 24.35
CA ALA A 96 42.83 -23.08 24.97
C ALA A 96 42.84 -21.59 24.62
N ASP A 97 44.01 -20.95 24.65
CA ASP A 97 44.21 -19.56 24.27
C ASP A 97 43.88 -19.32 22.79
N GLN A 98 44.34 -20.21 21.89
CA GLN A 98 43.98 -20.15 20.47
C GLN A 98 42.47 -20.29 20.24
N LYS A 99 41.80 -21.19 20.99
CA LYS A 99 40.33 -21.35 20.92
C LYS A 99 39.61 -20.12 21.47
N ALA A 100 40.10 -19.53 22.55
CA ALA A 100 39.56 -18.31 23.13
C ALA A 100 39.70 -17.13 22.15
N GLN A 101 40.89 -16.96 21.54
CA GLN A 101 41.12 -15.93 20.54
C GLN A 101 40.22 -16.14 19.31
N SER A 102 40.10 -17.37 18.81
CA SER A 102 39.19 -17.68 17.71
C SER A 102 37.72 -17.38 18.04
N ALA A 103 37.30 -17.62 19.29
CA ALA A 103 35.96 -17.28 19.74
C ALA A 103 35.74 -15.77 19.82
N ILE A 104 36.74 -15.00 20.29
CA ILE A 104 36.72 -13.53 20.30
C ILE A 104 36.60 -13.00 18.87
N ASP A 105 37.42 -13.49 17.94
CA ASP A 105 37.40 -13.03 16.54
C ASP A 105 36.05 -13.33 15.88
N LYS A 106 35.50 -14.54 16.10
CA LYS A 106 34.17 -14.91 15.61
C LYS A 106 33.06 -14.04 16.22
N SER A 107 33.17 -13.69 17.51
CA SER A 107 32.24 -12.79 18.17
C SER A 107 32.29 -11.39 17.56
N GLY A 108 33.48 -10.86 17.27
CA GLY A 108 33.65 -9.56 16.62
C GLY A 108 33.08 -9.54 15.19
N ILE A 109 33.27 -10.61 14.42
CA ILE A 109 32.64 -10.77 13.10
C ILE A 109 31.12 -10.82 13.23
N ALA A 110 30.59 -11.57 14.20
CA ALA A 110 29.15 -11.67 14.43
C ALA A 110 28.54 -10.31 14.81
N GLU A 111 29.21 -9.54 15.67
CA GLU A 111 28.81 -8.17 16.05
C GLU A 111 28.81 -7.24 14.83
N SER A 112 29.87 -7.24 14.03
CA SER A 112 29.96 -6.44 12.80
C SER A 112 28.83 -6.77 11.81
N ASN A 113 28.54 -8.07 11.63
CA ASN A 113 27.44 -8.52 10.80
C ASN A 113 26.07 -8.07 11.35
N ALA A 114 25.88 -8.11 12.67
CA ALA A 114 24.66 -7.62 13.31
C ALA A 114 24.48 -6.11 13.11
N THR A 115 25.53 -5.31 13.29
CA THR A 115 25.50 -3.86 13.02
C THR A 115 25.18 -3.58 11.55
N ALA A 116 25.80 -4.30 10.61
CA ALA A 116 25.51 -4.15 9.19
C ALA A 116 24.06 -4.53 8.84
N ALA A 117 23.51 -5.58 9.48
CA ALA A 117 22.12 -5.98 9.31
C ALA A 117 21.15 -4.92 9.85
N ILE A 118 21.44 -4.32 11.02
CA ILE A 118 20.67 -3.21 11.58
C ILE A 118 20.70 -2.00 10.64
N GLY A 119 21.88 -1.66 10.09
CA GLY A 119 22.02 -0.57 9.12
C GLY A 119 21.14 -0.78 7.88
N LYS A 120 21.20 -1.98 7.28
CA LYS A 120 20.33 -2.35 6.15
C LYS A 120 18.84 -2.32 6.51
N GLY A 121 18.50 -2.71 7.74
CA GLY A 121 17.14 -2.64 8.27
C GLY A 121 16.62 -1.20 8.33
N ASN A 122 17.43 -0.27 8.82
CA ASN A 122 17.07 1.15 8.88
C ASN A 122 16.92 1.76 7.47
N GLU A 123 17.84 1.46 6.54
CA GLU A 123 17.70 1.90 5.14
C GLU A 123 16.42 1.37 4.48
N ALA A 124 16.01 0.14 4.80
CA ALA A 124 14.76 -0.42 4.30
C ALA A 124 13.54 0.31 4.89
N LEU A 125 13.57 0.65 6.18
CA LEU A 125 12.50 1.43 6.84
C LEU A 125 12.37 2.84 6.22
N ASP A 126 13.48 3.50 5.94
CA ASP A 126 13.48 4.82 5.28
C ASP A 126 12.86 4.75 3.88
N LYS A 127 13.22 3.72 3.10
CA LYS A 127 12.63 3.49 1.76
C LYS A 127 11.13 3.22 1.83
N VAL A 128 10.67 2.44 2.82
CA VAL A 128 9.23 2.22 3.05
C VAL A 128 8.53 3.52 3.42
N GLY A 129 9.15 4.36 4.27
CA GLY A 129 8.64 5.68 4.62
C GLY A 129 8.47 6.59 3.40
N ALA A 130 9.48 6.65 2.53
CA ALA A 130 9.41 7.42 1.29
C ALA A 130 8.34 6.89 0.32
N ALA A 131 8.25 5.56 0.16
CA ALA A 131 7.24 4.93 -0.68
C ALA A 131 5.81 5.21 -0.19
N LYS A 132 5.58 5.20 1.14
CA LYS A 132 4.29 5.55 1.73
C LYS A 132 3.90 6.99 1.44
N GLN A 133 4.83 7.94 1.63
CA GLN A 133 4.56 9.35 1.30
C GLN A 133 4.25 9.57 -0.18
N ALA A 134 4.94 8.86 -1.08
CA ALA A 134 4.66 8.92 -2.51
C ALA A 134 3.26 8.38 -2.84
N ALA A 135 2.86 7.28 -2.20
CA ALA A 135 1.53 6.69 -2.37
C ALA A 135 0.41 7.62 -1.86
N ASP A 136 0.62 8.28 -0.71
CA ASP A 136 -0.34 9.25 -0.16
C ASP A 136 -0.53 10.44 -1.12
N ARG A 137 0.56 11.00 -1.67
CA ARG A 137 0.48 12.09 -2.67
C ARG A 137 -0.24 11.65 -3.94
N ALA A 138 0.06 10.45 -4.45
CA ALA A 138 -0.60 9.92 -5.64
C ALA A 138 -2.11 9.74 -5.43
N LYS A 139 -2.51 9.34 -4.22
CA LYS A 139 -3.93 9.24 -3.85
C LYS A 139 -4.61 10.61 -3.82
N ASP A 140 -3.97 11.61 -3.21
CA ASP A 140 -4.50 12.98 -3.17
C ASP A 140 -4.66 13.56 -4.59
N GLU A 141 -3.67 13.34 -5.47
CA GLU A 141 -3.73 13.75 -6.87
C GLU A 141 -4.87 13.05 -7.63
N ALA A 142 -5.07 11.75 -7.41
CA ALA A 142 -6.16 10.99 -8.01
C ALA A 142 -7.54 11.52 -7.57
N ASP A 143 -7.69 11.85 -6.28
CA ASP A 143 -8.93 12.42 -5.75
C ASP A 143 -9.24 13.81 -6.35
N ILE A 144 -8.20 14.64 -6.56
CA ILE A 144 -8.35 15.93 -7.25
C ILE A 144 -8.78 15.74 -8.71
N LEU A 145 -8.16 14.80 -9.42
CA LEU A 145 -8.48 14.52 -10.82
C LEU A 145 -9.90 13.99 -10.98
N LEU A 146 -10.37 13.13 -10.06
CA LEU A 146 -11.74 12.62 -10.06
C LEU A 146 -12.75 13.77 -9.92
N ARG A 147 -12.54 14.70 -8.98
CA ARG A 147 -13.42 15.87 -8.81
C ARG A 147 -13.47 16.74 -10.06
N ARG A 148 -12.31 16.99 -10.70
CA ARG A 148 -12.25 17.74 -11.96
C ARG A 148 -12.96 17.03 -13.10
N ALA A 149 -12.81 15.71 -13.21
CA ALA A 149 -13.50 14.92 -14.22
C ALA A 149 -15.02 14.98 -14.04
N GLU A 150 -15.51 14.91 -12.80
CA GLU A 150 -16.94 15.07 -12.50
C GLU A 150 -17.45 16.48 -12.85
N GLU A 151 -16.68 17.52 -12.54
CA GLU A 151 -17.02 18.89 -12.87
C GLU A 151 -17.09 19.10 -14.38
N LEU A 152 -16.09 18.63 -15.13
CA LEU A 152 -16.08 18.67 -16.59
C LEU A 152 -17.26 17.89 -17.17
N ARG A 153 -17.60 16.73 -16.60
CA ARG A 153 -18.78 15.96 -17.03
C ARG A 153 -20.06 16.76 -16.87
N LYS A 154 -20.23 17.48 -15.75
CA LYS A 154 -21.39 18.37 -15.55
C LYS A 154 -21.42 19.50 -16.58
N GLN A 155 -20.26 20.10 -16.89
CA GLN A 155 -20.16 21.15 -17.89
C GLN A 155 -20.49 20.64 -19.30
N VAL A 156 -19.97 19.46 -19.69
CA VAL A 156 -20.28 18.85 -20.99
C VAL A 156 -21.77 18.57 -21.11
N VAL A 157 -22.40 17.98 -20.10
CA VAL A 157 -23.86 17.74 -20.10
C VAL A 157 -24.64 19.06 -20.22
N ALA A 158 -24.20 20.12 -19.54
CA ALA A 158 -24.81 21.44 -19.63
C ALA A 158 -24.64 22.13 -21.00
N LEU A 159 -23.70 21.67 -21.84
CA LEU A 159 -23.43 22.20 -23.18
C LEU A 159 -23.89 21.27 -24.32
N SER A 160 -24.17 19.99 -24.05
CA SER A 160 -24.67 19.03 -25.04
C SER A 160 -25.93 19.54 -25.74
N PRO A 161 -26.04 19.52 -27.08
CA PRO A 161 -27.23 19.99 -27.81
C PRO A 161 -28.50 19.27 -27.36
N ARG A 162 -29.64 19.98 -27.26
CA ARG A 162 -30.95 19.33 -27.07
C ARG A 162 -31.30 18.54 -28.32
N ASN A 163 -31.28 17.22 -28.21
CA ASN A 163 -31.68 16.30 -29.27
C ASN A 163 -32.59 15.20 -28.73
N LEU A 164 -33.46 14.71 -29.60
CA LEU A 164 -34.27 13.51 -29.39
C LEU A 164 -33.64 12.37 -30.18
N THR A 165 -33.24 11.31 -29.49
CA THR A 165 -32.85 10.04 -30.13
C THR A 165 -34.03 9.43 -30.87
N VAL A 166 -33.76 8.58 -31.87
CA VAL A 166 -34.82 7.95 -32.68
C VAL A 166 -35.77 7.13 -31.80
N GLU A 167 -35.22 6.48 -30.76
CA GLU A 167 -35.98 5.73 -29.77
C GLU A 167 -36.90 6.63 -28.95
N GLN A 168 -36.40 7.79 -28.48
CA GLN A 168 -37.21 8.78 -27.78
C GLN A 168 -38.32 9.33 -28.68
N GLN A 169 -38.02 9.63 -29.94
CA GLN A 169 -39.03 10.07 -30.93
C GLN A 169 -40.14 9.00 -31.05
N GLY A 170 -39.78 7.72 -31.19
CA GLY A 170 -40.76 6.63 -31.25
C GLY A 170 -41.62 6.49 -30.00
N GLN A 171 -41.02 6.58 -28.82
CA GLN A 171 -41.73 6.48 -27.53
C GLN A 171 -42.64 7.69 -27.27
N ILE A 172 -42.22 8.90 -27.63
CA ILE A 172 -43.05 10.10 -27.57
C ILE A 172 -44.23 9.93 -28.52
N ALA A 173 -43.99 9.55 -29.78
CA ALA A 173 -45.06 9.31 -30.75
C ALA A 173 -46.07 8.26 -30.26
N GLN A 174 -45.60 7.17 -29.64
CA GLN A 174 -46.47 6.16 -29.07
C GLN A 174 -47.30 6.68 -27.89
N SER A 175 -46.71 7.53 -27.04
CA SER A 175 -47.42 8.17 -25.92
C SER A 175 -48.53 9.09 -26.43
N LEU A 176 -48.27 9.86 -27.48
CA LEU A 176 -49.25 10.75 -28.11
C LEU A 176 -50.38 9.96 -28.78
N LYS A 177 -50.09 8.83 -29.45
CA LYS A 177 -51.12 7.96 -30.06
C LYS A 177 -52.18 7.47 -29.07
N ARG A 178 -51.84 7.30 -27.80
CA ARG A 178 -52.77 6.79 -26.77
C ARG A 178 -53.88 7.77 -26.40
N VAL A 179 -53.66 9.07 -26.64
CA VAL A 179 -54.66 10.11 -26.35
C VAL A 179 -55.72 10.19 -27.44
N GLY A 180 -55.46 9.59 -28.60
CA GLY A 180 -56.42 9.30 -29.65
C GLY A 180 -56.73 10.49 -30.57
N GLY A 181 -56.78 10.25 -31.89
CA GLY A 181 -57.21 11.23 -32.88
C GLY A 181 -56.09 12.06 -33.53
N ALA A 182 -56.45 12.71 -34.63
CA ALA A 182 -55.60 13.69 -35.31
C ALA A 182 -55.75 15.04 -34.59
N HIS A 183 -54.73 15.43 -33.80
CA HIS A 183 -54.69 16.74 -33.15
C HIS A 183 -53.90 17.72 -34.02
N PRO A 184 -54.54 18.75 -34.60
CA PRO A 184 -53.84 19.75 -35.40
C PRO A 184 -52.75 20.40 -34.55
N THR A 185 -51.50 20.23 -34.94
CA THR A 185 -50.33 20.73 -34.19
C THR A 185 -49.45 21.56 -35.12
N VAL A 186 -48.93 22.69 -34.64
CA VAL A 186 -47.96 23.53 -35.36
C VAL A 186 -46.69 23.59 -34.53
N ILE A 187 -45.54 23.33 -35.16
CA ILE A 187 -44.24 23.32 -34.48
C ILE A 187 -43.44 24.53 -34.92
N GLU A 188 -43.12 25.39 -33.97
CA GLU A 188 -42.44 26.66 -34.20
C GLU A 188 -41.05 26.66 -33.58
N SER A 189 -40.13 27.45 -34.14
CA SER A 189 -38.84 27.75 -33.51
C SER A 189 -38.37 29.16 -33.85
N TYR A 190 -37.44 29.69 -33.07
CA TYR A 190 -36.82 30.98 -33.38
C TYR A 190 -35.83 30.86 -34.54
N GLY A 191 -35.90 31.78 -35.51
CA GLY A 191 -35.10 31.70 -36.73
C GLY A 191 -33.59 31.82 -36.55
N MET A 192 -33.15 32.40 -35.42
CA MET A 192 -31.73 32.54 -35.07
C MET A 192 -31.23 31.44 -34.11
N ASP A 193 -32.10 30.51 -33.68
CA ASP A 193 -31.73 29.39 -32.81
C ASP A 193 -31.59 28.11 -33.65
N GLY A 194 -30.38 27.85 -34.14
CA GLY A 194 -30.08 26.65 -34.93
C GLY A 194 -30.31 25.34 -34.16
N GLU A 195 -30.05 25.32 -32.85
CA GLU A 195 -30.33 24.17 -31.99
C GLU A 195 -31.85 23.94 -31.88
N GLY A 196 -32.61 25.01 -31.60
CA GLY A 196 -34.07 24.98 -31.55
C GLY A 196 -34.70 24.51 -32.86
N THR A 197 -34.15 24.96 -34.00
CA THR A 197 -34.60 24.54 -35.34
C THR A 197 -34.34 23.04 -35.60
N ALA A 198 -33.18 22.53 -35.17
CA ALA A 198 -32.86 21.11 -35.27
C ALA A 198 -33.78 20.24 -34.40
N LEU A 199 -34.05 20.67 -33.15
CA LEU A 199 -34.98 20.00 -32.27
C LEU A 199 -36.42 20.05 -32.80
N ALA A 200 -36.87 21.19 -33.33
CA ALA A 200 -38.16 21.32 -33.99
C ALA A 200 -38.30 20.36 -35.18
N THR A 201 -37.22 20.13 -35.94
CA THR A 201 -37.19 19.14 -37.02
C THR A 201 -37.39 17.71 -36.51
N GLN A 202 -36.78 17.36 -35.37
CA GLN A 202 -36.96 16.04 -34.74
C GLN A 202 -38.38 15.88 -34.18
N LEU A 203 -38.96 16.96 -33.64
CA LEU A 203 -40.34 16.97 -33.21
C LEU A 203 -41.29 16.74 -34.39
N ILE A 204 -41.14 17.47 -35.51
CA ILE A 204 -42.00 17.26 -36.71
C ILE A 204 -42.05 15.77 -37.09
N ARG A 205 -40.88 15.12 -37.19
CA ARG A 205 -40.80 13.67 -37.49
C ARG A 205 -41.51 12.81 -36.44
N THR A 206 -41.39 13.18 -35.17
CA THR A 206 -42.07 12.52 -34.05
C THR A 206 -43.59 12.59 -34.20
N PHE A 207 -44.13 13.77 -34.54
CA PHE A 207 -45.57 13.96 -34.72
C PHE A 207 -46.08 13.30 -36.00
N GLU A 208 -45.33 13.31 -37.11
CA GLU A 208 -45.69 12.57 -38.33
C GLU A 208 -45.86 11.07 -38.04
N ALA A 209 -45.01 10.49 -37.18
CA ALA A 209 -45.08 9.09 -36.78
C ALA A 209 -46.34 8.75 -35.95
N THR A 210 -47.07 9.74 -35.44
CA THR A 210 -48.35 9.53 -34.71
C THR A 210 -49.49 9.11 -35.64
N GLY A 211 -49.39 9.35 -36.95
CA GLY A 211 -50.45 9.05 -37.92
C GLY A 211 -51.61 10.06 -37.93
N GLY A 212 -51.53 11.13 -37.15
CA GLY A 212 -52.54 12.20 -37.06
C GLY A 212 -52.45 13.30 -38.14
N GLY A 213 -51.63 13.10 -39.17
CA GLY A 213 -51.34 14.10 -40.20
C GLY A 213 -50.01 14.84 -39.98
N THR A 214 -49.52 15.53 -41.01
CA THR A 214 -48.29 16.32 -40.93
C THR A 214 -48.55 17.59 -40.12
N PRO A 215 -47.79 17.84 -39.04
CA PRO A 215 -47.95 19.09 -38.28
C PRO A 215 -47.60 20.29 -39.17
N GLY A 216 -48.17 21.46 -38.85
CA GLY A 216 -47.74 22.71 -39.45
C GLY A 216 -46.26 22.96 -39.16
N ASP A 217 -45.49 23.28 -40.20
CA ASP A 217 -44.06 23.57 -40.11
C ASP A 217 -43.86 25.08 -39.99
N GLY A 218 -43.68 25.56 -38.76
CA GLY A 218 -43.32 26.95 -38.45
C GLY A 218 -41.86 27.08 -38.02
N ARG A 219 -40.97 26.21 -38.49
CA ARG A 219 -39.55 26.28 -38.13
C ARG A 219 -38.96 27.59 -38.60
N ALA A 220 -38.19 28.23 -37.72
CA ALA A 220 -37.56 29.53 -37.95
C ALA A 220 -38.51 30.72 -38.22
N ASP A 221 -39.83 30.56 -38.04
CA ASP A 221 -40.82 31.60 -38.35
C ASP A 221 -40.84 32.76 -37.34
N LYS A 222 -40.33 32.54 -36.12
CA LYS A 222 -40.26 33.60 -35.11
C LYS A 222 -38.92 34.32 -35.17
N ILE A 223 -38.96 35.57 -35.63
CA ILE A 223 -37.86 36.52 -35.47
C ILE A 223 -38.34 37.60 -34.51
N VAL A 224 -37.84 37.55 -33.28
CA VAL A 224 -38.18 38.50 -32.22
C VAL A 224 -36.92 39.11 -31.63
N SER A 225 -37.06 40.30 -31.10
CA SER A 225 -36.01 41.02 -30.40
C SER A 225 -36.39 41.28 -28.96
N GLY A 226 -35.72 40.55 -28.06
CA GLY A 226 -36.14 40.51 -26.66
C GLY A 226 -37.39 39.65 -26.45
N GLY A 227 -37.61 39.23 -25.21
CA GLY A 227 -38.78 38.40 -24.88
C GLY A 227 -38.72 36.99 -25.45
N PHE A 228 -37.61 36.28 -25.26
CA PHE A 228 -37.50 34.88 -25.67
C PHE A 228 -38.22 33.95 -24.69
N GLU A 229 -38.91 32.95 -25.22
CA GLU A 229 -39.38 31.81 -24.45
C GLU A 229 -38.24 30.81 -24.27
N TRP A 230 -38.11 30.27 -23.06
CA TRP A 230 -37.08 29.29 -22.72
C TRP A 230 -37.66 27.89 -22.63
N GLY A 231 -36.97 26.89 -23.18
CA GLY A 231 -37.44 25.50 -23.16
C GLY A 231 -38.47 25.22 -24.25
N ILE A 232 -39.54 24.48 -23.92
CA ILE A 232 -40.66 24.18 -24.82
C ILE A 232 -41.94 24.79 -24.25
N SER A 233 -42.68 25.49 -25.10
CA SER A 233 -43.95 26.10 -24.76
C SER A 233 -45.05 25.49 -25.61
N ILE A 234 -46.02 24.89 -24.94
CA ILE A 234 -47.15 24.20 -25.55
C ILE A 234 -48.38 25.06 -25.29
N ARG A 235 -49.09 25.42 -26.34
CA ARG A 235 -50.24 26.32 -26.27
C ARG A 235 -51.38 25.83 -27.11
N GLY A 236 -52.58 25.92 -26.59
CA GLY A 236 -53.75 25.43 -27.30
C GLY A 236 -55.02 25.62 -26.50
N PRO A 237 -56.16 25.31 -27.12
CA PRO A 237 -57.45 25.49 -26.49
C PRO A 237 -57.69 24.50 -25.36
N GLU A 238 -58.60 24.86 -24.46
CA GLU A 238 -58.85 24.09 -23.23
C GLU A 238 -59.37 22.68 -23.51
N TYR A 239 -60.08 22.48 -24.63
CA TYR A 239 -60.53 21.16 -25.07
C TYR A 239 -59.36 20.23 -25.49
N GLU A 240 -58.15 20.76 -25.75
CA GLU A 240 -56.93 19.98 -26.06
C GLU A 240 -56.03 19.75 -24.83
N MET A 241 -56.49 20.12 -23.62
CA MET A 241 -55.64 20.10 -22.42
C MET A 241 -55.07 18.72 -22.09
N SER A 242 -55.84 17.65 -22.32
CA SER A 242 -55.39 16.27 -22.09
C SER A 242 -54.21 15.91 -23.00
N TYR A 243 -54.32 16.21 -24.30
CA TYR A 243 -53.27 16.02 -25.29
C TYR A 243 -52.03 16.86 -24.97
N MET A 244 -52.20 18.15 -24.67
CA MET A 244 -51.08 19.04 -24.31
C MET A 244 -50.34 18.57 -23.05
N THR A 245 -51.06 18.04 -22.06
CA THR A 245 -50.47 17.51 -20.82
C THR A 245 -49.64 16.25 -21.09
N VAL A 246 -50.17 15.31 -21.87
CA VAL A 246 -49.43 14.11 -22.26
C VAL A 246 -48.22 14.46 -23.12
N LEU A 247 -48.35 15.43 -24.02
CA LEU A 247 -47.23 15.94 -24.81
C LEU A 247 -46.13 16.53 -23.93
N ARG A 248 -46.48 17.40 -22.98
CA ARG A 248 -45.53 17.95 -22.00
C ARG A 248 -44.80 16.82 -21.27
N ASP A 249 -45.54 15.85 -20.75
CA ASP A 249 -44.98 14.77 -19.94
C ASP A 249 -44.09 13.84 -20.77
N ALA A 250 -44.45 13.58 -22.03
CA ALA A 250 -43.62 12.82 -22.95
C ALA A 250 -42.31 13.59 -23.27
N LEU A 251 -42.39 14.88 -23.56
CA LEU A 251 -41.20 15.70 -23.85
C LEU A 251 -40.24 15.79 -22.66
N VAL A 252 -40.78 15.93 -21.43
CA VAL A 252 -39.97 16.01 -20.21
C VAL A 252 -39.42 14.64 -19.82
N ASN A 253 -40.25 13.62 -19.70
CA ASN A 253 -39.85 12.34 -19.11
C ASN A 253 -39.15 11.43 -20.13
N ILE A 254 -39.62 11.39 -21.38
CA ILE A 254 -39.04 10.56 -22.43
C ILE A 254 -37.95 11.36 -23.13
N GLY A 255 -38.28 12.57 -23.60
CA GLY A 255 -37.35 13.43 -24.34
C GLY A 255 -36.24 14.04 -23.49
N ARG A 256 -36.36 14.01 -22.15
CA ARG A 256 -35.42 14.64 -21.20
C ARG A 256 -35.24 16.14 -21.47
N LEU A 257 -36.28 16.80 -21.95
CA LEU A 257 -36.27 18.22 -22.22
C LEU A 257 -36.66 18.95 -20.93
N GLU A 258 -35.67 19.54 -20.25
CA GLU A 258 -35.73 19.99 -18.85
C GLU A 258 -36.86 20.99 -18.52
N LYS A 259 -37.44 21.66 -19.52
CA LYS A 259 -38.50 22.66 -19.31
C LYS A 259 -39.51 22.60 -20.44
N ALA A 260 -40.68 22.01 -20.18
CA ALA A 260 -41.86 22.14 -21.03
C ALA A 260 -43.02 22.71 -20.20
N SER A 261 -43.77 23.68 -20.74
CA SER A 261 -44.92 24.29 -20.08
C SER A 261 -46.16 24.25 -20.96
N VAL A 262 -47.34 24.13 -20.36
CA VAL A 262 -48.64 24.12 -21.05
C VAL A 262 -49.41 25.37 -20.66
N ASN A 263 -49.81 26.18 -21.65
CA ASN A 263 -50.52 27.45 -21.46
C ASN A 263 -49.87 28.34 -20.37
N GLY A 264 -48.56 28.25 -20.23
CA GLY A 264 -47.78 29.02 -19.27
C GLY A 264 -47.60 30.49 -19.70
N PRO A 265 -47.06 31.35 -18.81
CA PRO A 265 -46.67 32.70 -19.18
C PRO A 265 -45.70 32.67 -20.38
N THR A 266 -45.91 33.57 -21.35
CA THR A 266 -44.94 33.82 -22.43
C THR A 266 -44.17 35.08 -22.11
N THR A 267 -43.00 35.20 -22.69
CA THR A 267 -42.28 36.46 -22.74
C THR A 267 -42.78 37.23 -23.96
N GLN A 268 -43.45 38.36 -23.74
CA GLN A 268 -43.89 39.21 -24.84
C GLN A 268 -42.69 40.03 -25.34
N ALA A 269 -42.34 39.86 -26.61
CA ALA A 269 -41.35 40.68 -27.27
C ALA A 269 -41.88 42.12 -27.43
N THR A 270 -41.02 43.12 -27.24
CA THR A 270 -41.34 44.54 -27.48
C THR A 270 -41.44 44.87 -28.97
N ALA A 271 -40.81 44.06 -29.82
CA ALA A 271 -41.01 44.06 -31.27
C ALA A 271 -41.03 42.60 -31.78
N GLN A 272 -42.07 42.26 -32.55
CA GLN A 272 -42.23 40.98 -33.21
C GLN A 272 -42.46 41.21 -34.69
N MET A 273 -41.66 40.58 -35.54
CA MET A 273 -41.89 40.54 -36.99
C MET A 273 -42.42 39.14 -37.33
N SER A 274 -43.59 39.06 -37.98
CA SER A 274 -44.13 37.81 -38.52
C SER A 274 -44.24 37.90 -40.04
N GLY A 275 -43.95 36.79 -40.74
CA GLY A 275 -43.97 36.71 -42.20
C GLY A 275 -42.63 37.02 -42.89
N ARG A 276 -42.60 36.91 -44.22
CA ARG A 276 -41.40 37.16 -45.07
C ARG A 276 -41.12 38.65 -45.18
N ALA A 277 -40.55 39.24 -44.13
CA ALA A 277 -40.12 40.63 -44.13
C ALA A 277 -38.69 40.76 -44.66
N ALA A 278 -38.48 41.61 -45.67
CA ALA A 278 -37.13 41.98 -46.13
C ALA A 278 -36.63 43.15 -45.28
N ILE A 279 -35.52 42.96 -44.56
CA ILE A 279 -34.86 44.03 -43.81
C ILE A 279 -33.79 44.64 -44.73
N SER A 280 -33.98 45.90 -45.13
CA SER A 280 -32.99 46.70 -45.85
C SER A 280 -32.63 47.92 -45.00
N GLY A 281 -31.40 47.97 -44.47
CA GLY A 281 -30.88 49.08 -43.65
C GLY A 281 -30.39 48.67 -42.25
N VAL A 282 -29.98 49.67 -41.45
CA VAL A 282 -29.56 49.48 -40.05
C VAL A 282 -30.78 49.60 -39.14
N ALA A 283 -31.29 48.48 -38.63
CA ALA A 283 -32.36 48.47 -37.64
C ALA A 283 -31.74 48.40 -36.23
N GLN A 284 -32.01 49.41 -35.40
CA GLN A 284 -31.67 49.36 -33.97
C GLN A 284 -32.84 48.70 -33.24
N ILE A 285 -32.60 47.52 -32.68
CA ILE A 285 -33.65 46.76 -32.02
C ILE A 285 -33.40 46.71 -30.51
N GLY A 286 -34.31 47.31 -29.73
CA GLY A 286 -34.22 47.38 -28.27
C GLY A 286 -34.82 46.15 -27.59
N GLY A 287 -34.09 45.56 -26.64
CA GLY A 287 -34.50 44.34 -25.93
C GLY A 287 -35.11 44.62 -24.56
N GLY A 288 -36.44 44.65 -24.48
CA GLY A 288 -37.19 44.51 -23.23
C GLY A 288 -38.26 43.45 -23.42
N GLY A 289 -38.29 42.41 -22.59
CA GLY A 289 -39.35 41.40 -22.62
C GLY A 289 -40.09 41.41 -21.29
N GLN A 290 -41.41 41.52 -21.31
CA GLN A 290 -42.24 41.37 -20.12
C GLN A 290 -42.84 39.96 -20.09
N LEU A 291 -42.87 39.32 -18.93
CA LEU A 291 -43.64 38.10 -18.75
C LEU A 291 -45.12 38.45 -18.72
N VAL A 292 -45.87 37.94 -19.69
CA VAL A 292 -47.31 38.16 -19.82
C VAL A 292 -47.99 36.80 -19.88
N ARG A 293 -49.14 36.67 -19.23
CA ARG A 293 -50.05 35.54 -19.45
C ARG A 293 -51.00 35.94 -20.57
N PRO A 294 -50.78 35.47 -21.80
CA PRO A 294 -51.68 35.80 -22.88
C PRO A 294 -52.99 35.04 -22.71
N PRO A 295 -54.07 35.51 -23.34
CA PRO A 295 -55.33 34.78 -23.38
C PRO A 295 -55.11 33.36 -23.88
N ILE A 296 -55.73 32.38 -23.21
CA ILE A 296 -55.75 31.00 -23.69
C ILE A 296 -56.52 30.98 -25.02
N PRO A 297 -55.99 30.39 -26.10
CA PRO A 297 -56.72 30.26 -27.36
C PRO A 297 -58.06 29.57 -27.13
N THR A 298 -59.16 30.07 -27.69
CA THR A 298 -60.48 29.44 -27.55
C THR A 298 -60.76 28.39 -28.64
N SER A 299 -59.97 28.41 -29.72
CA SER A 299 -60.05 27.49 -30.86
C SER A 299 -58.71 27.45 -31.60
N GLY A 300 -58.54 26.47 -32.50
CA GLY A 300 -57.36 26.34 -33.36
C GLY A 300 -56.43 25.18 -32.99
N PRO A 301 -55.26 25.08 -33.64
CA PRO A 301 -54.30 24.02 -33.40
C PRO A 301 -53.55 24.20 -32.07
N VAL A 302 -52.87 23.14 -31.65
CA VAL A 302 -51.88 23.19 -30.57
C VAL A 302 -50.56 23.69 -31.14
N TYR A 303 -50.06 24.79 -30.62
CA TYR A 303 -48.75 25.37 -30.97
C TYR A 303 -47.68 24.84 -30.02
N VAL A 304 -46.59 24.33 -30.58
CA VAL A 304 -45.42 23.87 -29.85
C VAL A 304 -44.25 24.74 -30.26
N LEU A 305 -43.92 25.73 -29.44
CA LEU A 305 -42.75 26.57 -29.64
C LEU A 305 -41.53 25.93 -28.98
N VAL A 306 -40.53 25.62 -29.80
CA VAL A 306 -39.18 25.30 -29.34
C VAL A 306 -38.46 26.62 -29.04
N GLY A 307 -38.47 26.98 -27.77
CA GLY A 307 -37.79 28.16 -27.25
C GLY A 307 -36.28 27.96 -27.10
N ILE A 308 -35.61 29.07 -26.79
CA ILE A 308 -34.16 29.10 -26.63
C ILE A 308 -33.75 28.23 -25.44
N ARG A 309 -32.58 27.59 -25.55
CA ARG A 309 -31.98 26.85 -24.43
C ARG A 309 -31.77 27.80 -23.25
N PRO A 310 -32.28 27.48 -22.04
CA PRO A 310 -31.95 28.26 -20.85
C PRO A 310 -30.43 28.38 -20.69
N PRO A 311 -29.89 29.57 -20.35
CA PRO A 311 -28.47 29.68 -20.09
C PRO A 311 -28.10 28.70 -18.96
N PRO A 312 -27.01 27.94 -19.11
CA PRO A 312 -26.56 27.08 -18.03
C PRO A 312 -26.34 27.95 -16.79
N VAL A 313 -26.88 27.52 -15.65
CA VAL A 313 -26.58 28.15 -14.36
C VAL A 313 -25.15 27.76 -14.03
N LEU A 314 -24.19 28.55 -14.49
CA LEU A 314 -22.80 28.34 -14.15
C LEU A 314 -22.65 28.50 -12.63
N PRO A 315 -21.99 27.55 -11.94
CA PRO A 315 -21.67 27.74 -10.53
C PRO A 315 -20.91 29.07 -10.40
N LYS A 316 -21.34 29.94 -9.47
CA LYS A 316 -20.61 31.17 -9.18
C LYS A 316 -19.15 30.79 -9.00
N SER A 317 -18.26 31.36 -9.81
CA SER A 317 -16.82 31.19 -9.61
C SER A 317 -16.55 31.60 -8.16
N GLY A 318 -16.27 30.62 -7.30
CA GLY A 318 -15.78 30.91 -5.97
C GLY A 318 -14.55 31.75 -6.19
N LYS A 319 -14.59 33.01 -5.76
CA LYS A 319 -13.35 33.78 -5.61
C LYS A 319 -12.50 32.97 -4.63
N GLN A 320 -11.46 32.33 -5.15
CA GLN A 320 -10.35 31.85 -4.34
C GLN A 320 -9.67 33.04 -3.70
#